data_AF-A0A5K1FCX0-F1
#
_entry.id   AF-A0A5K1FCX0-F1
#
_cell.length_a   1.000
_cell.length_b   1.000
_cell.length_c   1.000
_cell.angle_alpha   90.00
_cell.angle_beta   90.00
_cell.angle_gamma   90.00
#
_symmetry.space_group_name_H-M   'P 1'
#
loop_
_entity.id
_entity.type
_entity.pdbx_description
1 polymer ?
#
loop_
_entity_poly.entity_id
_entity_poly.type
_entity_poly.pdbx_seq_one_letter_code
_entity_poly.pdbx_strand_id
1 'polypeptide(L)'
;VAERALFLWNNDHILNLITQNRKVILPIIFPAMERTTRSHWNQAVQSLTLNVRKIFSDVDHELFEECLIKFQEDESKEKEIQQKRLSTWERLEEVAASKAISNEAVLVPRFSMNIS
;
A
#
# COMPACT_ATOMS: atom_id res chain seq x y z
N VAL A 1 12.82 -3.15 -15.24
CA VAL A 1 12.27 -4.46 -14.78
C VAL A 1 10.80 -4.62 -15.16
N ALA A 2 9.92 -3.67 -14.81
CA ALA A 2 8.49 -3.72 -15.17
C ALA A 2 8.24 -3.99 -16.66
N GLU A 3 8.95 -3.30 -17.56
CA GLU A 3 8.87 -3.52 -19.01
C GLU A 3 9.20 -4.97 -19.42
N ARG A 4 10.25 -5.56 -18.84
CA ARG A 4 10.65 -6.96 -19.12
C ARG A 4 9.65 -7.98 -18.60
N ALA A 5 9.02 -7.71 -17.46
CA ALA A 5 7.93 -8.54 -16.96
C ALA A 5 6.66 -8.41 -17.83
N LEU A 6 6.40 -7.21 -18.35
CA LEU A 6 5.26 -6.95 -19.24
C LEU A 6 5.41 -7.60 -20.62
N PHE A 7 6.64 -7.85 -21.09
CA PHE A 7 6.85 -8.61 -22.34
C PHE A 7 6.35 -10.06 -22.28
N LEU A 8 6.21 -10.66 -21.09
CA LEU A 8 5.63 -12.00 -20.96
C LEU A 8 4.19 -12.07 -21.47
N TRP A 9 3.47 -10.94 -21.46
CA TRP A 9 2.10 -10.82 -21.95
C TRP A 9 2.00 -10.74 -23.47
N ASN A 10 3.10 -10.41 -24.15
CA ASN A 10 3.18 -10.44 -25.62
C ASN A 10 3.44 -11.86 -26.15
N ASN A 11 3.66 -12.84 -25.28
CA ASN A 11 3.80 -14.23 -25.68
C ASN A 11 2.44 -14.93 -25.57
N ASP A 12 1.86 -15.27 -26.72
CA ASP A 12 0.52 -15.88 -26.80
C ASP A 12 0.39 -17.18 -25.97
N HIS A 13 1.46 -17.97 -25.89
CA HIS A 13 1.44 -19.21 -25.10
C HIS A 13 1.34 -18.92 -23.60
N ILE A 14 2.13 -17.98 -23.11
CA ILE A 14 2.08 -17.53 -21.71
C ILE A 14 0.73 -16.87 -21.41
N LEU A 15 0.26 -16.00 -22.31
CA LEU A 15 -1.02 -15.32 -22.16
C LEU A 15 -2.18 -16.33 -22.07
N ASN A 16 -2.17 -17.36 -22.91
CA ASN A 16 -3.19 -18.40 -22.89
C ASN A 16 -3.16 -19.19 -21.57
N LEU A 17 -1.97 -19.58 -21.07
CA LEU A 17 -1.84 -20.25 -19.78
C LEU A 17 -2.35 -19.38 -18.62
N ILE A 18 -2.03 -18.09 -18.65
CA ILE A 18 -2.52 -17.13 -17.65
C ILE A 18 -4.05 -17.03 -17.70
N THR A 19 -4.62 -16.93 -18.89
CA THR A 19 -6.07 -16.82 -19.14
C THR A 19 -6.82 -18.07 -18.67
N GLN A 20 -6.26 -19.27 -18.91
CA GLN A 20 -6.85 -20.53 -18.44
C GLN A 20 -6.85 -20.63 -16.90
N ASN A 21 -5.85 -20.06 -16.24
CA ASN A 21 -5.68 -20.08 -14.79
C ASN A 21 -6.13 -18.78 -14.10
N ARG A 22 -6.92 -17.95 -14.80
CA ARG A 22 -7.32 -16.60 -14.37
C ARG A 22 -7.93 -16.53 -12.97
N LYS A 23 -8.70 -17.54 -12.56
CA LYS A 23 -9.35 -17.60 -11.23
C LYS A 23 -8.36 -17.54 -10.07
N VAL A 24 -7.13 -17.97 -10.29
CA VAL A 24 -6.05 -17.93 -9.29
C VAL A 24 -5.12 -16.75 -9.57
N ILE A 25 -4.75 -16.54 -10.83
CA ILE A 25 -3.73 -15.54 -11.19
C ILE A 25 -4.26 -14.12 -11.06
N LEU A 26 -5.47 -13.84 -11.57
CA LEU A 26 -6.02 -12.49 -11.63
C LEU A 26 -6.10 -11.85 -10.22
N PRO A 27 -6.67 -12.49 -9.19
CA PRO A 27 -6.71 -11.91 -7.85
C PRO A 27 -5.34 -11.56 -7.25
N ILE A 28 -4.27 -12.30 -7.62
CA ILE A 28 -2.92 -12.09 -7.10
C ILE A 28 -2.28 -10.86 -7.75
N ILE A 29 -2.42 -10.71 -9.07
CA ILE A 29 -1.76 -9.63 -9.83
C ILE A 29 -2.57 -8.34 -9.85
N PHE A 30 -3.89 -8.42 -9.66
CA PHE A 30 -4.82 -7.29 -9.81
C PHE A 30 -4.39 -6.05 -8.99
N PRO A 31 -4.01 -6.18 -7.69
CA PRO A 31 -3.66 -5.00 -6.90
C PRO A 31 -2.40 -4.28 -7.41
N ALA A 32 -1.43 -5.02 -7.97
CA ALA A 32 -0.22 -4.42 -8.54
C ALA A 32 -0.53 -3.77 -9.90
N MET A 33 -1.35 -4.45 -10.72
CA MET A 33 -1.81 -3.95 -12.01
C MET A 33 -2.59 -2.64 -11.85
N GLU A 34 -3.59 -2.59 -10.97
CA GLU A 34 -4.46 -1.43 -10.78
C GLU A 34 -3.73 -0.21 -10.17
N ARG A 35 -2.71 -0.43 -9.32
CA ARG A 35 -1.84 0.68 -8.89
C ARG A 35 -0.96 1.19 -10.02
N THR A 36 -0.48 0.30 -10.86
CA THR A 36 0.38 0.65 -12.00
C THR A 36 -0.36 1.49 -13.04
N THR A 37 -1.64 1.17 -13.32
CA THR A 37 -2.47 1.97 -14.24
C THR A 37 -2.76 3.38 -13.73
N ARG A 38 -2.77 3.60 -12.41
CA ARG A 38 -3.10 4.91 -11.81
C ARG A 38 -1.93 5.88 -11.74
N SER A 39 -0.71 5.39 -11.51
CA SER A 39 0.38 6.31 -11.08
C SER A 39 1.78 5.90 -11.52
N HIS A 40 1.95 5.02 -12.50
CA HIS A 40 3.30 4.65 -12.95
C HIS A 40 3.94 5.77 -13.79
N TRP A 41 5.13 6.25 -13.44
CA TRP A 41 5.76 7.40 -14.12
C TRP A 41 6.08 7.18 -15.62
N ASN A 42 6.30 5.92 -16.04
CA ASN A 42 6.57 5.57 -17.43
C ASN A 42 5.27 5.26 -18.20
N GLN A 43 4.97 6.07 -19.22
CA GLN A 43 3.76 5.95 -20.03
C GLN A 43 3.65 4.63 -20.81
N ALA A 44 4.76 4.08 -21.31
CA ALA A 44 4.73 2.81 -22.04
C ALA A 44 4.33 1.64 -21.11
N VAL A 45 4.83 1.66 -19.87
CA VAL A 45 4.44 0.70 -18.83
C VAL A 45 2.96 0.84 -18.49
N GLN A 46 2.44 2.07 -18.36
CA GLN A 46 0.99 2.29 -18.16
C GLN A 46 0.17 1.70 -19.31
N SER A 47 0.50 2.04 -20.56
CA SER A 47 -0.22 1.56 -21.74
C SER A 47 -0.23 0.04 -21.86
N LEU A 48 0.91 -0.62 -21.64
CA LEU A 48 1.01 -2.08 -21.64
C LEU A 48 0.15 -2.70 -20.52
N THR A 49 0.15 -2.10 -19.34
CA THR A 49 -0.66 -2.56 -18.21
C THR A 49 -2.16 -2.40 -18.48
N LEU A 50 -2.57 -1.32 -19.15
CA LEU A 50 -3.96 -1.12 -19.58
C LEU A 50 -4.41 -2.18 -20.59
N ASN A 51 -3.54 -2.60 -21.50
CA ASN A 51 -3.83 -3.71 -22.41
C ASN A 51 -4.08 -5.01 -21.64
N VAL A 52 -3.21 -5.35 -20.68
CA VAL A 52 -3.39 -6.52 -19.82
C VAL A 52 -4.69 -6.45 -19.03
N ARG A 53 -4.99 -5.28 -18.44
CA ARG A 53 -6.26 -5.03 -17.73
C ARG A 53 -7.47 -5.28 -18.63
N LYS A 54 -7.42 -4.82 -19.88
CA LYS A 54 -8.48 -5.05 -20.86
C LYS A 54 -8.66 -6.53 -21.17
N ILE A 55 -7.57 -7.28 -21.40
CA ILE A 55 -7.64 -8.72 -21.69
C ILE A 55 -8.39 -9.46 -20.58
N PHE A 56 -8.08 -9.20 -19.31
CA PHE A 56 -8.78 -9.87 -18.21
C PHE A 56 -10.25 -9.48 -18.09
N SER A 57 -10.58 -8.20 -18.31
CA SER A 57 -11.97 -7.76 -18.33
C SER A 57 -12.76 -8.40 -19.48
N ASP A 58 -12.14 -8.57 -20.64
CA ASP A 58 -12.79 -9.17 -21.82
C ASP A 58 -12.97 -10.70 -21.66
N VAL A 59 -12.05 -11.36 -20.95
CA VAL A 59 -12.08 -12.82 -20.72
C VAL A 59 -13.12 -13.20 -19.66
N ASP A 60 -13.20 -12.47 -18.56
CA ASP A 60 -14.06 -12.80 -17.42
C ASP A 60 -14.42 -11.53 -16.64
N HIS A 61 -15.45 -10.85 -17.11
CA HIS A 61 -15.88 -9.58 -16.55
C HIS A 61 -16.35 -9.71 -15.09
N GLU A 62 -17.04 -10.81 -14.73
CA GLU A 62 -17.53 -11.03 -13.37
C GLU A 62 -16.37 -11.16 -12.38
N LEU A 63 -15.38 -12.01 -12.69
CA LEU A 63 -14.19 -12.16 -11.86
C LEU A 63 -13.38 -10.86 -11.76
N PHE A 64 -13.33 -10.09 -12.86
CA PHE A 64 -12.66 -8.80 -12.90
C PHE A 64 -13.30 -7.80 -11.93
N GLU A 65 -14.63 -7.67 -11.97
CA GLU A 65 -15.38 -6.78 -11.07
C GLU A 65 -15.27 -7.23 -9.60
N GLU A 66 -15.30 -8.54 -9.31
CA GLU A 66 -15.04 -9.05 -7.97
C GLU A 66 -13.68 -8.61 -7.43
N CYS A 67 -12.63 -8.72 -8.26
CA CYS A 67 -11.29 -8.26 -7.90
C CYS A 67 -11.24 -6.75 -7.70
N LEU A 68 -11.97 -5.97 -8.51
CA LEU A 68 -12.04 -4.52 -8.40
C LEU A 68 -12.67 -4.08 -7.08
N ILE A 69 -13.82 -4.66 -6.72
CA ILE A 69 -14.52 -4.39 -5.46
C ILE A 69 -13.62 -4.71 -4.27
N LYS A 70 -13.02 -5.91 -4.27
CA LYS A 70 -12.09 -6.33 -3.21
C LYS A 70 -10.91 -5.38 -3.07
N PHE A 71 -10.32 -4.96 -4.19
CA PHE A 71 -9.22 -4.01 -4.18
C PHE A 71 -9.62 -2.67 -3.56
N GLN A 72 -10.80 -2.13 -3.88
CA GLN A 72 -11.31 -0.89 -3.29
C GLN A 72 -11.57 -1.01 -1.78
N GLU A 73 -12.13 -2.14 -1.34
CA GLU A 73 -12.32 -2.41 0.09
C GLU A 73 -10.99 -2.46 0.84
N ASP A 74 -10.00 -3.15 0.29
CA ASP A 74 -8.67 -3.26 0.89
C ASP A 74 -7.95 -1.90 0.91
N GLU A 75 -8.10 -1.06 -0.12
CA GLU A 75 -7.61 0.32 -0.10
C GLU A 75 -8.26 1.16 1.00
N SER A 76 -9.57 1.00 1.23
CA SER A 76 -10.28 1.70 2.29
C SER A 76 -9.79 1.28 3.67
N LYS A 77 -9.68 -0.03 3.91
CA LYS A 77 -9.17 -0.61 5.16
C LYS A 77 -7.74 -0.15 5.45
N GLU A 78 -6.87 -0.15 4.45
CA GLU A 78 -5.49 0.30 4.60
C GLU A 78 -5.44 1.79 5.00
N LYS A 79 -6.25 2.65 4.37
CA LYS A 79 -6.35 4.07 4.74
C LYS A 79 -6.81 4.26 6.18
N GLU A 80 -7.83 3.51 6.61
CA GLU A 80 -8.30 3.55 8.00
C GLU A 80 -7.22 3.12 9.00
N ILE A 81 -6.46 2.07 8.68
CA ILE A 81 -5.34 1.60 9.51
C ILE A 81 -4.27 2.68 9.59
N GLN A 82 -3.88 3.28 8.47
CA GLN A 82 -2.90 4.36 8.47
C GLN A 82 -3.38 5.57 9.29
N GLN A 83 -4.66 5.96 9.17
CA GLN A 83 -5.20 7.07 9.96
C GLN A 83 -5.18 6.77 11.46
N LYS A 84 -5.59 5.56 11.86
CA LYS A 84 -5.52 5.12 13.27
C LYS A 84 -4.09 5.13 13.81
N ARG A 85 -3.11 4.74 12.98
CA ARG A 85 -1.69 4.81 13.34
C ARG A 85 -1.25 6.25 13.56
N LEU A 86 -1.58 7.17 12.64
CA LEU A 86 -1.24 8.59 12.75
C LEU A 86 -1.83 9.21 14.01
N SER A 87 -3.13 9.04 14.27
CA SER A 87 -3.75 9.58 15.49
C SER A 87 -3.19 8.98 16.78
N THR A 88 -2.71 7.74 16.74
CA THR A 88 -2.01 7.14 17.89
C THR A 88 -0.64 7.79 18.11
N TRP A 89 0.10 8.07 17.05
CA TRP A 89 1.38 8.78 17.12
C TRP A 89 1.21 10.22 17.61
N GLU A 90 0.25 10.97 17.09
CA GLU A 90 -0.05 12.35 17.53
C GLU A 90 -0.36 12.41 19.04
N ARG A 91 -1.16 11.47 19.55
CA ARG A 91 -1.47 11.41 20.98
C ARG A 91 -0.25 11.05 21.84
N LEU A 92 0.67 10.23 21.33
CA LEU A 92 1.92 9.92 22.03
C LEU A 92 2.83 11.15 22.11
N GLU A 93 2.91 11.93 21.03
CA GLU A 93 3.68 13.18 20.97
C GLU A 93 3.11 14.23 21.94
N GLU A 94 1.79 14.39 22.00
CA GLU A 94 1.12 15.30 22.95
C GLU A 94 1.42 14.94 24.41
N VAL A 95 1.33 13.65 24.76
CA VAL A 95 1.65 13.17 26.12
C VAL A 95 3.13 13.37 26.46
N ALA A 96 4.04 13.15 25.50
CA ALA A 96 5.46 13.39 25.70
C ALA A 96 5.77 14.88 25.90
N ALA A 97 5.19 15.76 25.08
CA ALA A 97 5.33 17.21 25.20
C ALA A 97 4.79 17.72 26.54
N SER A 98 3.61 17.24 26.96
CA SER A 98 3.00 17.60 28.25
C SER A 98 3.87 17.17 29.44
N LYS A 99 4.49 15.98 29.37
CA LYS A 99 5.41 15.49 30.42
C LYS A 99 6.74 16.23 30.45
N ALA A 100 7.23 16.71 29.31
CA ALA A 100 8.43 17.53 29.25
C ALA A 100 8.20 18.89 29.93
N ILE A 101 7.00 19.48 29.78
CA ILE A 101 6.60 20.72 30.44
C ILE A 101 6.42 20.53 31.96
N SER A 102 5.94 19.36 32.41
CA SER A 102 5.76 19.08 33.85
C SER A 102 7.06 18.75 34.60
N ASN A 103 8.14 18.37 33.90
CA ASN A 103 9.38 17.92 34.52
C ASN A 103 10.40 19.04 34.83
N GLU A 104 10.04 20.32 34.66
CA GLU A 104 10.92 21.43 35.00
C GLU A 104 10.83 21.90 36.47
N ALA A 105 10.08 21.21 37.34
CA ALA A 105 9.92 21.62 38.75
C ALA A 105 10.14 20.51 39.79
N VAL A 106 11.01 19.52 39.54
CA VAL A 106 11.59 18.72 40.64
C VAL A 106 13.01 19.23 40.92
N LEU A 107 13.07 20.36 41.64
CA LEU A 107 14.29 20.81 42.32
C LEU A 107 14.68 19.74 43.33
N VAL A 108 15.61 18.84 42.96
CA VAL A 108 16.28 17.97 43.92
C VAL A 108 17.10 18.88 44.84
N PRO A 109 16.84 18.92 46.16
CA PRO A 109 17.64 19.74 47.07
C PRO A 109 19.08 19.24 47.04
N ARG A 110 20.02 20.07 46.60
CA ARG A 110 21.45 19.79 46.76
C ARG A 110 21.73 19.73 48.26
N PHE A 111 22.04 18.54 48.76
CA PHE A 111 22.65 18.39 50.08
C PHE A 111 23.97 19.15 50.10
N SER A 112 24.00 20.27 50.80
CA SER A 112 25.23 20.99 51.15
C SER A 112 26.00 20.13 52.14
N MET A 113 27.00 19.38 51.66
CA MET A 113 27.93 18.69 52.52
C MET A 113 29.03 19.69 52.91
N ASN A 114 28.86 20.35 54.06
CA ASN A 114 29.93 21.09 54.71
C ASN A 114 30.99 20.09 55.17
N ILE A 115 32.20 20.20 54.63
CA ILE A 115 33.36 19.48 55.13
C ILE A 115 34.26 20.54 55.78
N SER A 116 34.46 20.36 57.09
CA SER A 116 35.33 21.15 57.97
C SER A 116 36.79 20.78 57.77
#